data_AF-A0A5K1JRS9-F1
#
_entry.id   AF-A0A5K1JRS9-F1
#
_cell.length_a   1.000
_cell.length_b   1.000
_cell.length_c   1.000
_cell.angle_alpha   90.00
_cell.angle_beta   90.00
_cell.angle_gamma   90.00
#
_symmetry.space_group_name_H-M   'P 1'
#
loop_
_entity.id
_entity.type
_entity.pdbx_description
1 polymer ?
#
loop_
_entity_poly.entity_id
_entity_poly.type
_entity_poly.pdbx_seq_one_letter_code
_entity_poly.pdbx_strand_id
1 'polypeptide(L)'
;MGSGGAAGAPHPFHLHGHTFYVVRSAGQTDYNFANPPQRDVVNVGEVGDNVTIRFTTNNPGPWFLHCHIDYHLEAGFAIVLAEEDDEVSSSVTPTTAWEELCPIYASAYPSGLTKKRRSILDESF
;
A
#
# COMPACT_ATOMS: atom_id res chain seq x y z
N MET A 1 -10.86 -11.72 -20.89
CA MET A 1 -10.24 -11.16 -19.66
C MET A 1 -9.96 -12.35 -18.76
N GLY A 2 -8.68 -12.67 -18.52
CA GLY A 2 -8.29 -13.86 -17.75
C GLY A 2 -8.73 -13.73 -16.28
N SER A 3 -9.21 -14.82 -15.71
CA SER A 3 -9.60 -14.96 -14.31
C SER A 3 -8.43 -14.64 -13.38
N GLY A 4 -8.40 -13.40 -12.88
CA GLY A 4 -7.32 -12.80 -12.09
C GLY A 4 -7.30 -13.23 -10.63
N GLY A 5 -6.85 -14.45 -10.37
CA GLY A 5 -6.47 -14.88 -9.03
C GLY A 5 -5.00 -14.59 -8.76
N ALA A 6 -4.69 -13.79 -7.72
CA ALA A 6 -3.32 -13.69 -7.22
C ALA A 6 -2.96 -14.96 -6.44
N ALA A 7 -1.81 -15.57 -6.74
CA ALA A 7 -1.33 -16.75 -6.00
C ALA A 7 -1.24 -16.47 -4.48
N GLY A 8 -1.57 -17.46 -3.65
CA GLY A 8 -1.60 -17.28 -2.19
C GLY A 8 -2.85 -16.56 -1.67
N ALA A 9 -3.94 -16.51 -2.46
CA ALA A 9 -5.24 -16.01 -2.02
C ALA A 9 -5.74 -16.74 -0.75
N PRO A 10 -6.59 -16.10 0.06
CA PRO A 10 -7.11 -14.74 -0.12
C PRO A 10 -6.17 -13.65 0.45
N HIS A 11 -6.16 -12.46 -0.17
CA HIS A 11 -5.28 -11.35 0.22
C HIS A 11 -6.06 -10.21 0.90
N PRO A 12 -5.81 -9.89 2.18
CA PRO A 12 -6.34 -8.71 2.83
C PRO A 12 -5.51 -7.49 2.44
N PHE A 13 -6.04 -6.61 1.60
CA PHE A 13 -5.38 -5.37 1.22
C PHE A 13 -5.69 -4.24 2.19
N HIS A 14 -4.64 -3.55 2.64
CA HIS A 14 -4.69 -2.40 3.52
C HIS A 14 -4.16 -1.15 2.82
N LEU A 15 -4.86 -0.03 2.96
CA LEU A 15 -4.44 1.29 2.48
C LEU A 15 -4.10 2.19 3.66
N HIS A 16 -2.88 2.71 3.70
CA HIS A 16 -2.48 3.72 4.68
C HIS A 16 -3.10 5.08 4.36
N GLY A 17 -3.21 5.96 5.36
CA GLY A 17 -3.65 7.35 5.17
C GLY A 17 -5.14 7.57 4.92
N HIS A 18 -5.89 6.50 4.62
CA HIS A 18 -7.30 6.58 4.22
C HIS A 18 -8.15 5.48 4.83
N THR A 19 -9.43 5.77 5.01
CA THR A 19 -10.47 4.74 4.91
C THR A 19 -11.09 4.81 3.52
N PHE A 20 -11.51 3.67 2.97
CA PHE A 20 -12.11 3.56 1.66
C PHE A 20 -13.48 2.90 1.72
N TYR A 21 -14.31 3.24 0.74
CA TYR A 21 -15.60 2.60 0.49
C TYR A 21 -15.41 1.32 -0.31
N VAL A 22 -15.88 0.19 0.20
CA VAL A 22 -15.92 -1.08 -0.55
C VAL A 22 -17.19 -1.11 -1.38
N VAL A 23 -17.13 -0.56 -2.59
CA VAL A 23 -18.29 -0.45 -3.49
C VAL A 23 -18.67 -1.78 -4.13
N ARG A 24 -17.76 -2.76 -4.14
CA ARG A 24 -18.03 -4.16 -4.49
C ARG A 24 -17.13 -5.06 -3.66
N SER A 25 -17.72 -5.93 -2.84
CA SER A 25 -17.01 -6.88 -1.98
C SER A 25 -16.71 -8.20 -2.70
N ALA A 26 -15.84 -9.02 -2.12
CA ALA A 26 -15.63 -10.40 -2.57
C ALA A 26 -16.95 -11.19 -2.46
N GLY A 27 -17.18 -12.10 -3.40
CA GLY A 27 -18.44 -12.84 -3.56
C GLY A 27 -19.62 -12.01 -4.06
N GLN A 28 -19.43 -10.74 -4.40
CA GLN A 28 -20.49 -9.87 -4.93
C GLN A 28 -20.27 -9.53 -6.40
N THR A 29 -21.35 -9.45 -7.17
CA THR A 29 -21.35 -9.02 -8.57
C THR A 29 -21.74 -7.56 -8.73
N ASP A 30 -22.67 -7.10 -7.88
CA ASP A 30 -23.27 -5.78 -8.00
C ASP A 30 -22.49 -4.73 -7.20
N TYR A 31 -22.60 -3.48 -7.66
CA TYR A 31 -22.01 -2.33 -6.99
C TYR A 31 -23.00 -1.69 -6.02
N ASN A 32 -22.55 -1.38 -4.80
CA ASN A 32 -23.26 -0.56 -3.84
C ASN A 32 -22.63 0.84 -3.78
N PHE A 33 -23.27 1.82 -4.41
CA PHE A 33 -22.88 3.23 -4.31
C PHE A 33 -23.75 4.04 -3.35
N ALA A 34 -24.81 3.44 -2.80
CA ALA A 34 -25.75 4.15 -1.92
C ALA A 34 -25.24 4.22 -0.48
N ASN A 35 -24.74 3.10 0.05
CA ASN A 35 -24.17 3.03 1.39
C ASN A 35 -23.18 1.86 1.52
N PRO A 36 -22.03 1.91 0.83
CA PRO A 36 -20.99 0.89 0.94
C PRO A 36 -20.29 0.92 2.32
N PRO A 37 -19.81 -0.22 2.83
CA PRO A 37 -18.96 -0.24 4.02
C PRO A 37 -17.71 0.63 3.82
N GLN A 38 -17.37 1.43 4.82
CA GLN A 38 -16.13 2.21 4.88
C GLN A 38 -15.15 1.57 5.88
N ARG A 39 -13.93 1.28 5.44
CA ARG A 39 -12.89 0.61 6.23
C ARG A 39 -11.50 0.80 5.62
N ASP A 40 -10.46 0.28 6.26
CA ASP A 40 -9.04 0.43 5.86
C ASP A 40 -8.39 -0.88 5.38
N VAL A 41 -9.04 -2.04 5.61
CA VAL A 41 -8.59 -3.36 5.14
C VAL A 41 -9.74 -4.12 4.49
N VAL A 42 -9.54 -4.68 3.30
CA VAL A 42 -10.54 -5.54 2.63
C VAL A 42 -9.90 -6.79 2.04
N ASN A 43 -10.55 -7.94 2.23
CA ASN A 43 -10.16 -9.18 1.58
C ASN A 43 -10.58 -9.15 0.10
N VAL A 44 -9.62 -9.36 -0.82
CA VAL A 44 -9.88 -9.33 -2.28
C VAL A 44 -10.56 -10.59 -2.82
N GLY A 45 -10.78 -11.58 -1.97
CA GLY A 45 -11.49 -12.81 -2.30
C GLY A 45 -10.63 -13.86 -2.99
N GLU A 46 -11.31 -14.71 -3.74
CA GLU A 46 -10.74 -15.83 -4.48
C GLU A 46 -10.69 -15.53 -5.99
N VAL A 47 -10.23 -16.52 -6.77
CA VAL A 47 -10.22 -16.41 -8.24
C VAL A 47 -11.62 -16.10 -8.77
N GLY A 48 -11.76 -14.97 -9.49
CA GLY A 48 -13.02 -14.53 -10.09
C GLY A 48 -13.72 -13.43 -9.31
N ASP A 49 -13.31 -13.17 -8.06
CA ASP A 49 -13.72 -11.97 -7.35
C ASP A 49 -13.10 -10.71 -7.96
N ASN A 50 -13.83 -9.60 -7.84
CA ASN A 50 -13.38 -8.31 -8.34
C ASN A 50 -13.76 -7.20 -7.35
N VAL A 51 -13.05 -7.20 -6.21
CA VAL A 51 -13.23 -6.20 -5.17
C VAL A 51 -12.89 -4.83 -5.73
N THR A 52 -13.79 -3.87 -5.52
CA THR A 52 -13.62 -2.49 -5.99
C THR A 52 -13.77 -1.55 -4.80
N ILE A 53 -12.79 -0.67 -4.63
CA ILE A 53 -12.78 0.36 -3.58
C ILE A 53 -12.83 1.77 -4.20
N ARG A 54 -13.31 2.74 -3.42
CA ARG A 54 -13.20 4.18 -3.71
C ARG A 54 -12.70 4.93 -2.49
N PHE A 55 -11.80 5.87 -2.69
CA PHE A 55 -11.33 6.80 -1.67
C PHE A 55 -11.15 8.18 -2.31
N THR A 56 -11.02 9.21 -1.48
CA THR A 56 -10.77 10.58 -1.94
C THR A 56 -9.30 10.87 -1.70
N THR A 57 -8.59 11.41 -2.69
CA THR A 57 -7.24 11.94 -2.49
C THR A 57 -7.36 13.31 -1.85
N ASN A 58 -7.11 13.40 -0.55
CA ASN A 58 -7.24 14.60 0.27
C ASN A 58 -6.29 14.60 1.47
N ASN A 59 -5.23 13.80 1.38
CA ASN A 59 -4.23 13.61 2.42
C ASN A 59 -2.86 13.49 1.74
N PRO A 60 -2.14 14.59 1.46
CA PRO A 60 -0.84 14.55 0.80
C PRO A 60 0.14 13.61 1.52
N GLY A 61 0.75 12.69 0.77
CA GLY A 61 1.75 11.79 1.33
C GLY A 61 2.04 10.52 0.52
N PRO A 62 3.11 9.80 0.89
CA PRO A 62 3.42 8.49 0.32
C PRO A 62 2.64 7.39 1.09
N TRP A 63 1.52 6.93 0.54
CA TRP A 63 0.67 5.94 1.18
C TRP A 63 0.89 4.53 0.65
N PHE A 64 1.14 3.60 1.57
CA PHE A 64 1.34 2.20 1.26
C PHE A 64 -0.01 1.51 0.99
N LEU A 65 -0.14 0.80 -0.13
CA LEU A 65 -1.23 -0.14 -0.39
C LEU A 65 -0.64 -1.54 -0.52
N HIS A 66 -0.99 -2.44 0.41
CA HIS A 66 -0.34 -3.75 0.45
C HIS A 66 -1.22 -4.86 1.01
N CYS A 67 -0.82 -6.10 0.71
CA CYS A 67 -1.34 -7.26 1.42
C CYS A 67 -0.85 -7.21 2.87
N HIS A 68 -1.77 -7.33 3.83
CA HIS A 68 -1.48 -7.27 5.27
C HIS A 68 -1.08 -8.64 5.85
N ILE A 69 -0.66 -9.56 4.99
CA ILE A 69 -0.02 -10.80 5.38
C ILE A 69 1.49 -10.57 5.29
N ASP A 70 2.18 -10.57 6.44
CA ASP A 70 3.59 -10.14 6.55
C ASP A 70 4.52 -10.82 5.55
N TYR A 71 4.37 -12.12 5.33
CA TYR A 71 5.20 -12.87 4.38
C TYR A 71 4.87 -12.57 2.90
N HIS A 72 3.65 -12.13 2.59
CA HIS A 72 3.32 -11.61 1.24
C HIS A 72 3.87 -10.20 1.04
N LEU A 73 3.80 -9.35 2.06
CA LEU A 73 4.42 -8.02 2.05
C LEU A 73 5.94 -8.13 1.86
N GLU A 74 6.62 -9.00 2.64
CA GLU A 74 8.07 -9.22 2.49
C GLU A 74 8.43 -9.74 1.09
N ALA A 75 7.56 -10.56 0.48
CA ALA A 75 7.74 -11.02 -0.89
C ALA A 75 7.48 -9.93 -1.97
N GLY A 76 7.05 -8.74 -1.56
CA GLY A 76 6.89 -7.57 -2.43
C GLY A 76 5.44 -7.29 -2.86
N PHE A 77 4.42 -7.84 -2.18
CA PHE A 77 3.03 -7.62 -2.57
C PHE A 77 2.49 -6.25 -2.08
N ALA A 78 2.98 -5.21 -2.75
CA ALA A 78 2.96 -3.83 -2.28
C ALA A 78 3.01 -2.84 -3.44
N ILE A 79 2.36 -1.69 -3.28
CA ILE A 79 2.64 -0.47 -4.05
C ILE A 79 2.65 0.74 -3.11
N VAL A 80 3.22 1.86 -3.59
CA VAL A 80 3.15 3.17 -2.93
C VAL A 80 2.37 4.12 -3.83
N LEU A 81 1.40 4.81 -3.26
CA LEU A 81 0.68 5.91 -3.87
C LEU A 81 1.34 7.22 -3.42
N ALA A 82 1.96 7.95 -4.34
CA ALA A 82 2.43 9.31 -4.09
C ALA A 82 1.26 10.27 -4.34
N GLU A 83 0.57 10.65 -3.27
CA GLU A 83 -0.61 11.52 -3.30
C GLU A 83 -0.19 12.98 -3.10
N GLU A 84 -0.60 13.86 -4.02
CA GLU A 84 -0.39 15.32 -3.96
C GLU A 84 1.07 15.67 -3.63
N ASP A 85 2.01 15.12 -4.41
CA ASP A 85 3.46 15.15 -4.12
C ASP A 85 4.04 16.56 -4.05
N ASP A 86 3.46 17.50 -4.80
CA ASP A 86 3.79 18.92 -4.78
C ASP A 86 3.36 19.62 -3.48
N GLU A 87 2.32 19.12 -2.80
CA GLU A 87 1.82 19.70 -1.55
C GLU A 87 2.49 19.13 -0.29
N VAL A 88 3.08 17.92 -0.36
CA VAL A 88 3.66 17.20 0.80
C VAL A 88 4.64 18.08 1.60
N SER A 89 5.51 18.82 0.92
CA SER A 89 6.52 19.67 1.58
C SER A 89 5.92 20.84 2.37
N SER A 90 4.69 21.24 2.04
CA SER A 90 3.97 22.33 2.69
C SER A 90 3.03 21.84 3.79
N SER A 91 2.57 20.58 3.70
CA SER A 91 1.62 19.98 4.64
C SER A 91 2.29 19.21 5.78
N VAL A 92 3.51 18.70 5.57
CA VAL A 92 4.24 17.91 6.56
C VAL A 92 5.58 18.57 6.88
N THR A 93 5.78 18.92 8.16
CA THR A 93 7.08 19.34 8.69
C THR A 93 7.61 18.25 9.62
N PRO A 94 8.59 17.44 9.19
CA PRO A 94 9.17 16.44 10.04
C PRO A 94 9.85 17.03 11.28
N THR A 95 9.85 16.28 12.38
CA THR A 95 10.56 16.70 13.60
C THR A 95 12.03 16.37 13.48
N THR A 96 12.87 17.07 14.26
CA THR A 96 14.30 16.74 14.39
C THR A 96 14.51 15.27 14.74
N ALA A 97 13.69 14.71 15.65
CA ALA A 97 13.75 13.31 16.01
C ALA A 97 13.50 12.36 14.83
N TRP A 98 12.61 12.74 13.89
CA TRP A 98 12.41 11.98 12.65
C TRP A 98 13.60 12.11 11.70
N GLU A 99 14.13 13.32 11.52
CA GLU A 99 15.28 13.60 10.63
C GLU A 99 16.54 12.86 11.08
N GLU A 100 16.72 12.67 12.39
CA GLU A 100 17.86 11.96 12.98
C GLU A 100 17.81 10.44 12.77
N LEU A 101 16.65 9.83 12.44
CA LEU A 101 16.52 8.38 12.28
C LEU A 101 17.42 7.84 11.16
N CYS A 102 17.49 8.51 10.02
CA CYS A 102 18.29 8.04 8.88
C CYS A 102 19.80 8.05 9.18
N PRO A 103 20.41 9.14 9.71
CA PRO A 103 21.79 9.14 10.17
C PRO A 103 22.10 8.08 11.23
N ILE A 104 21.23 7.94 12.24
CA ILE A 104 21.40 6.93 13.31
C ILE A 104 21.44 5.53 12.70
N TYR A 105 20.46 5.20 11.86
CA TYR A 105 20.40 3.90 11.20
C TYR A 105 21.62 3.62 10.32
N ALA A 106 22.05 4.60 9.52
CA ALA A 106 23.23 4.47 8.67
C ALA A 106 24.52 4.23 9.48
N SER A 107 24.67 4.88 10.63
CA SER A 107 25.81 4.68 11.53
C SER A 107 25.82 3.30 12.20
N ALA A 108 24.64 2.77 12.54
CA ALA A 108 24.49 1.47 13.17
C ALA A 108 24.76 0.31 12.19
N TYR A 109 24.53 0.54 10.89
CA TYR A 109 24.67 -0.46 9.83
C TYR A 109 25.52 0.03 8.65
N PRO A 110 26.83 0.27 8.83
CA PRO A 110 27.70 0.92 7.85
C PRO A 110 27.95 0.10 6.56
N SER A 111 27.78 -1.22 6.61
CA SER A 111 27.82 -2.12 5.44
C SER A 111 26.46 -2.33 4.77
N GLY A 112 25.41 -1.64 5.25
CA GLY A 112 24.01 -1.92 4.92
C GLY A 112 23.51 -3.25 5.50
N LEU A 113 22.19 -3.49 5.43
CA LEU A 113 21.63 -4.81 5.71
C LEU A 113 22.21 -5.84 4.71
N THR A 114 22.84 -6.90 5.20
CA THR A 114 23.53 -7.94 4.42
C THR A 114 22.61 -8.87 3.61
N LYS A 115 21.35 -8.48 3.34
CA LYS A 115 20.45 -9.19 2.40
C LYS A 115 20.55 -8.46 1.06
N LYS A 116 21.23 -9.08 0.09
CA LYS A 116 21.44 -8.63 -1.31
C LYS A 116 20.36 -7.64 -1.78
N ARG A 117 20.61 -6.34 -1.60
CA ARG A 117 19.70 -5.29 -2.09
C ARG A 117 19.76 -5.34 -3.60
N ARG A 118 18.70 -5.80 -4.24
CA ARG A 118 18.46 -5.45 -5.63
C ARG A 118 18.06 -3.98 -5.60
N SER A 119 18.99 -3.09 -5.95
CA SER A 119 18.71 -1.66 -6.06
C SER A 119 17.69 -1.47 -7.17
N ILE A 120 16.55 -0.82 -6.89
CA ILE A 120 15.57 -0.42 -7.90
C ILE A 120 16.21 0.50 -8.96
N LEU A 121 17.31 1.18 -8.63
CA LEU A 121 18.06 2.05 -9.53
C LEU A 121 19.09 1.31 -10.40
N ASP A 122 19.27 0.00 -10.18
CA ASP A 122 20.19 -0.84 -10.95
C ASP A 122 19.47 -1.71 -12.00
N GLU A 123 18.12 -1.61 -12.07
CA GLU A 123 17.35 -2.09 -13.21
C GLU A 123 17.13 -0.91 -14.16
N SER A 124 17.99 -0.85 -15.18
CA SER A 124 17.79 0.00 -16.35
C SER A 124 16.50 -0.43 -17.05
N PHE A 125 15.64 0.54 -17.39
CA PHE A 125 14.63 0.35 -18.42
C PHE A 125 15.28 0.07 -19.78
#